data_AF-A0A377JW16-F1
#
_entry.id   AF-A0A377JW16-F1
#
_cell.length_a   1.000
_cell.length_b   1.000
_cell.length_c   1.000
_cell.angle_alpha   90.00
_cell.angle_beta   90.00
_cell.angle_gamma   90.00
#
_symmetry.space_group_name_H-M   'P 1'
#
loop_
_entity.id
_entity.type
_entity.pdbx_description
1 polymer ?
#
loop_
_entity_poly.entity_id
_entity_poly.type
_entity_poly.pdbx_seq_one_letter_code
_entity_poly.pdbx_strand_id
1 'polypeptide(L)'
;MPPFLSPLALRLREKILPLADSKNLLGFSGGVDSTALFFLLVEYEIPFDMAIVHYHTRKEADDELSHAQHLAKLYNKHCFISHAPTFYSNFESQARAFRFSFFDEIMQSYGYGALILAHQLNDRFEWLLMQLTRGAGLENLLGFESWRNAKISYPIARPLESISKDEIYTYCKEKGLKYFEDSSNMDLGFKRNAFRARFANELTREYSRGIAKSLEYLKQDKQRLNTLNIKQLRLERLARLTQDSKVSIYSQGGVIFKLESALWRKKECEGECENVGEKMWGNDVENGGENDTTSKEIEQNRLLQGCDKIAKLCGYVLSFAQRKEIVKSGFCTKIHYLMVTHSESALFVAVDIFDMYQNVTIPLMTRDFKTFCQKSKIPPRLRKLLFAELCLLESHQKADDEKNLNLSKNKEKQADFKQFMKKISHFFAI
;
A
#
# COMPACT_ATOMS: atom_id res chain seq x y z
N MET A 1 -12.45 26.87 -34.25
CA MET A 1 -13.51 26.33 -33.37
C MET A 1 -12.85 25.29 -32.49
N PRO A 2 -12.95 25.35 -31.15
CA PRO A 2 -12.55 24.19 -30.35
C PRO A 2 -13.36 22.99 -30.87
N PRO A 3 -12.76 21.80 -31.03
CA PRO A 3 -13.51 20.65 -31.50
C PRO A 3 -14.70 20.43 -30.57
N PHE A 4 -15.85 20.07 -31.12
CA PHE A 4 -16.99 19.64 -30.31
C PHE A 4 -16.49 18.45 -29.49
N LEU A 5 -16.27 18.67 -28.18
CA LEU A 5 -15.78 17.63 -27.28
C LEU A 5 -16.74 16.46 -27.35
N SER A 6 -16.21 15.25 -27.45
CA SER A 6 -17.05 14.05 -27.44
C SER A 6 -17.87 13.99 -26.14
N PRO A 7 -19.04 13.31 -26.12
CA PRO A 7 -19.81 13.12 -24.89
C PRO A 7 -18.99 12.50 -23.75
N LEU A 8 -18.06 11.61 -24.09
CA LEU A 8 -17.12 11.04 -23.13
C LEU A 8 -16.11 12.09 -22.64
N ALA A 9 -15.52 12.88 -23.54
CA ALA A 9 -14.62 13.97 -23.17
C ALA A 9 -15.31 14.92 -22.19
N LEU A 10 -16.53 15.38 -22.45
CA LEU A 10 -17.27 16.30 -21.57
C LEU A 10 -17.43 15.75 -20.14
N ARG A 11 -17.69 14.45 -19.98
CA ARG A 11 -17.78 13.79 -18.66
C ARG A 11 -16.46 13.74 -17.90
N LEU A 12 -15.34 13.83 -18.61
CA LEU A 12 -14.00 13.76 -18.06
C LEU A 12 -13.35 15.13 -17.82
N ARG A 13 -14.06 16.23 -18.13
CA ARG A 13 -13.55 17.61 -18.05
C ARG A 13 -12.83 17.90 -16.73
N GLU A 14 -13.50 17.70 -15.61
CA GLU A 14 -12.95 17.95 -14.27
C GLU A 14 -11.74 17.07 -13.91
N LYS A 15 -11.58 15.92 -14.59
CA LYS A 15 -10.46 15.00 -14.37
C LYS A 15 -9.26 15.29 -15.26
N ILE A 16 -9.48 15.89 -16.44
CA ILE A 16 -8.45 16.15 -17.44
C ILE A 16 -7.91 17.58 -17.34
N LEU A 17 -8.77 18.58 -17.14
CA LEU A 17 -8.34 19.99 -17.08
C LEU A 17 -7.24 20.29 -16.06
N PRO A 18 -7.17 19.66 -14.87
CA PRO A 18 -6.06 19.89 -13.94
C PRO A 18 -4.67 19.51 -14.47
N LEU A 19 -4.59 18.84 -15.63
CA LEU A 19 -3.33 18.48 -16.30
C LEU A 19 -2.86 19.55 -17.30
N ALA A 20 -3.67 20.59 -17.57
CA ALA A 20 -3.37 21.58 -18.61
C ALA A 20 -2.14 22.45 -18.29
N ASP A 21 -1.91 22.72 -17.01
CA ASP A 21 -0.85 23.62 -16.54
C ASP A 21 0.50 22.92 -16.30
N SER A 22 0.61 21.62 -16.60
CA SER A 22 1.82 20.82 -16.38
C SER A 22 2.29 20.09 -17.62
N LYS A 23 3.60 19.92 -17.79
CA LYS A 23 4.14 18.98 -18.78
C LYS A 23 3.87 17.55 -18.30
N ASN A 24 3.11 16.75 -19.04
CA ASN A 24 2.71 15.41 -18.60
C ASN A 24 3.41 14.28 -19.36
N LEU A 25 3.50 13.10 -18.74
CA LEU A 25 3.95 11.87 -19.40
C LEU A 25 2.80 10.87 -19.46
N LEU A 26 2.43 10.41 -20.66
CA LEU A 26 1.43 9.37 -20.87
C LEU A 26 2.12 8.01 -20.95
N GLY A 27 1.77 7.09 -20.04
CA GLY A 27 2.11 5.68 -20.18
C GLY A 27 1.25 5.05 -21.28
N PHE A 28 1.83 4.82 -22.45
CA PHE A 28 1.14 4.33 -23.64
C PHE A 28 1.48 2.87 -23.92
N SER A 29 0.48 2.04 -24.20
CA SER A 29 0.67 0.61 -24.48
C SER A 29 0.09 0.15 -25.81
N GLY A 30 -0.43 1.04 -26.66
CA GLY A 30 -1.08 0.68 -27.93
C GLY A 30 -2.48 0.05 -27.81
N GLY A 31 -2.86 -0.36 -26.59
CA GLY A 31 -4.18 -0.92 -26.30
C GLY A 31 -5.29 0.12 -26.28
N VAL A 32 -6.54 -0.35 -26.39
CA VAL A 32 -7.76 0.48 -26.49
C VAL A 32 -7.84 1.58 -25.43
N ASP A 33 -7.51 1.27 -24.17
CA ASP A 33 -7.59 2.22 -23.07
C ASP A 33 -6.59 3.36 -23.23
N SER A 34 -5.34 3.03 -23.57
CA SER A 34 -4.27 4.03 -23.77
C SER A 34 -4.45 4.85 -25.04
N THR A 35 -5.00 4.25 -26.10
CA THR A 35 -5.40 4.96 -27.32
C THR A 35 -6.53 5.94 -27.03
N ALA A 36 -7.60 5.51 -26.37
CA ALA A 36 -8.69 6.41 -26.01
C ALA A 36 -8.18 7.60 -25.17
N LEU A 37 -7.35 7.33 -24.16
CA LEU A 37 -6.77 8.38 -23.33
C LEU A 37 -5.89 9.34 -24.13
N PHE A 38 -5.06 8.85 -25.06
CA PHE A 38 -4.25 9.69 -25.94
C PHE A 38 -5.13 10.70 -26.69
N PHE A 39 -6.19 10.23 -27.35
CA PHE A 39 -7.06 11.08 -28.15
C PHE A 39 -7.91 12.03 -27.29
N LEU A 40 -8.32 11.61 -26.09
CA LEU A 40 -8.98 12.50 -25.13
C LEU A 40 -8.04 13.64 -24.68
N LEU A 41 -6.77 13.36 -24.42
CA LEU A 41 -5.79 14.39 -24.07
C LEU A 41 -5.54 15.36 -25.25
N VAL A 42 -5.54 14.86 -26.48
CA VAL A 42 -5.46 15.68 -27.70
C VAL A 42 -6.72 16.54 -27.88
N GLU A 43 -7.92 16.00 -27.66
CA GLU A 43 -9.19 16.76 -27.73
C GLU A 43 -9.22 17.94 -26.75
N TYR A 44 -8.56 17.78 -25.60
CA TYR A 44 -8.42 18.81 -24.56
C TYR A 44 -7.16 19.68 -24.69
N GLU A 45 -6.35 19.47 -25.73
CA GLU A 45 -5.09 20.18 -25.96
C GLU A 45 -4.10 20.10 -24.77
N ILE A 46 -4.13 18.98 -24.04
CA ILE A 46 -3.23 18.79 -22.90
C ILE A 46 -1.79 18.61 -23.40
N PRO A 47 -0.80 19.31 -22.79
CA PRO A 47 0.61 19.09 -23.11
C PRO A 47 1.07 17.76 -22.47
N PHE A 48 1.45 16.80 -23.30
CA PHE A 48 2.01 15.53 -22.87
C PHE A 48 2.99 14.96 -23.88
N ASP A 49 3.92 14.14 -23.39
CA ASP A 49 4.77 13.24 -24.17
C ASP A 49 4.43 11.78 -23.83
N MET A 50 4.94 10.81 -24.58
CA MET A 50 4.57 9.39 -24.47
C MET A 50 5.73 8.53 -23.99
N ALA A 51 5.44 7.52 -23.17
CA ALA A 51 6.38 6.45 -22.82
C ALA A 51 5.76 5.08 -23.11
N ILE A 52 6.46 4.27 -23.91
CA ILE A 52 6.05 2.90 -24.28
C ILE A 52 7.15 1.90 -23.94
N VAL A 53 6.74 0.72 -23.45
CA VAL A 53 7.65 -0.41 -23.19
C VAL A 53 7.37 -1.49 -24.22
N HIS A 54 8.40 -1.87 -24.97
CA HIS A 54 8.35 -2.97 -25.92
C HIS A 54 8.80 -4.27 -25.25
N TYR A 55 7.90 -5.25 -25.13
CA TYR A 55 8.16 -6.50 -24.41
C TYR A 55 8.73 -7.65 -25.27
N HIS A 56 8.82 -7.48 -26.59
CA HIS A 56 9.30 -8.51 -27.52
C HIS A 56 8.58 -9.87 -27.42
N THR A 57 7.38 -9.90 -26.84
CA THR A 57 6.67 -11.15 -26.56
C THR A 57 5.89 -11.66 -27.76
N ARG A 58 5.51 -10.79 -28.72
CA ARG A 58 4.65 -11.13 -29.86
C ARG A 58 4.92 -10.23 -31.07
N LYS A 59 4.41 -10.65 -32.23
CA LYS A 59 4.52 -9.90 -33.48
C LYS A 59 3.74 -8.58 -33.43
N GLU A 60 2.61 -8.55 -32.71
CA GLU A 60 1.79 -7.35 -32.54
C GLU A 60 2.52 -6.25 -31.75
N ALA A 61 3.54 -6.60 -30.96
CA ALA A 61 4.31 -5.63 -30.18
C ALA A 61 5.11 -4.67 -31.07
N ASP A 62 5.59 -5.14 -32.23
CA ASP A 62 6.27 -4.29 -33.21
C ASP A 62 5.28 -3.33 -33.90
N ASP A 63 4.06 -3.79 -34.16
CA ASP A 63 2.99 -2.95 -34.73
C ASP A 63 2.50 -1.90 -33.72
N GLU A 64 2.37 -2.27 -32.44
CA GLU A 64 2.05 -1.35 -31.34
C GLU A 64 3.09 -0.24 -31.21
N LEU A 65 4.37 -0.60 -31.25
CA LEU A 65 5.48 0.36 -31.19
C LEU A 65 5.48 1.28 -32.41
N SER A 66 5.33 0.72 -33.61
CA SER A 66 5.26 1.47 -34.86
C SER A 66 4.08 2.46 -34.85
N HIS A 67 2.93 2.04 -34.31
CA HIS A 67 1.77 2.91 -34.16
C HIS A 67 1.99 4.03 -33.14
N ALA A 68 2.61 3.74 -31.99
CA ALA A 68 2.95 4.76 -30.99
C ALA A 68 3.89 5.83 -31.57
N GLN A 69 4.92 5.42 -32.30
CA GLN A 69 5.84 6.33 -32.99
C GLN A 69 5.12 7.15 -34.07
N HIS A 70 4.22 6.53 -34.83
CA HIS A 70 3.40 7.22 -35.82
C HIS A 70 2.51 8.30 -35.19
N LEU A 71 1.79 7.98 -34.11
CA LEU A 71 0.96 8.94 -33.37
C LEU A 71 1.81 10.08 -32.80
N ALA A 72 2.97 9.76 -32.20
CA ALA A 72 3.87 10.76 -31.66
C ALA A 72 4.33 11.75 -32.75
N LYS A 73 4.73 11.25 -33.92
CA LYS A 73 5.10 12.10 -35.06
C LYS A 73 3.93 12.94 -35.57
N LEU A 74 2.75 12.34 -35.71
CA LEU A 74 1.56 13.02 -36.25
C LEU A 74 1.08 14.16 -35.33
N TYR A 75 1.16 13.97 -34.02
CA TYR A 75 0.68 14.94 -33.03
C TYR A 75 1.81 15.77 -32.38
N ASN A 76 3.02 15.74 -32.96
CA ASN A 76 4.20 16.44 -32.48
C ASN A 76 4.52 16.20 -30.99
N LYS A 77 4.54 14.92 -30.60
CA LYS A 77 4.87 14.45 -29.25
C LYS A 77 6.23 13.75 -29.25
N HIS A 78 6.95 13.82 -28.15
CA HIS A 78 8.10 12.96 -27.93
C HIS A 78 7.65 11.55 -27.52
N CYS A 79 8.32 10.51 -28.00
CA CYS A 79 8.04 9.11 -27.67
C CYS A 79 9.28 8.46 -27.08
N PHE A 80 9.27 8.23 -25.76
CA PHE A 80 10.29 7.44 -25.08
C PHE A 80 9.98 5.96 -25.22
N ILE A 81 10.98 5.20 -25.62
CA ILE A 81 10.86 3.77 -25.89
C ILE A 81 11.87 3.03 -25.00
N SER A 82 11.41 2.03 -24.29
CA SER A 82 12.28 1.09 -23.57
C SER A 82 11.99 -0.33 -24.02
N HIS A 83 13.05 -1.13 -24.13
CA HIS A 83 12.97 -2.54 -24.49
C HIS A 83 13.09 -3.38 -23.22
N ALA A 84 12.05 -4.16 -22.91
CA ALA A 84 12.03 -4.97 -21.71
C ALA A 84 12.86 -6.26 -21.90
N PRO A 85 13.54 -6.74 -20.85
CA PRO A 85 14.18 -8.05 -20.88
C PRO A 85 13.15 -9.18 -20.86
N THR A 86 13.58 -10.39 -21.21
CA THR A 86 12.75 -11.59 -21.09
C THR A 86 12.49 -11.92 -19.63
N PHE A 87 11.22 -12.05 -19.24
CA PHE A 87 10.82 -12.44 -17.88
C PHE A 87 10.40 -13.91 -17.82
N TYR A 88 11.10 -14.72 -17.01
CA TYR A 88 10.87 -16.17 -16.93
C TYR A 88 9.80 -16.59 -15.90
N SER A 89 9.46 -15.74 -14.93
CA SER A 89 8.43 -16.03 -13.92
C SER A 89 7.78 -14.75 -13.43
N ASN A 90 6.57 -14.82 -12.86
CA ASN A 90 5.86 -13.63 -12.34
C ASN A 90 5.80 -12.47 -13.34
N PHE A 91 5.59 -12.78 -14.63
CA PHE A 91 5.66 -11.83 -15.75
C PHE A 91 4.94 -10.51 -15.44
N GLU A 92 3.68 -10.56 -15.00
CA GLU A 92 2.91 -9.34 -14.66
C GLU A 92 3.60 -8.44 -13.64
N SER A 93 4.17 -9.02 -12.59
CA SER A 93 4.82 -8.27 -11.52
C SER A 93 6.15 -7.68 -11.99
N GLN A 94 6.95 -8.45 -12.73
CA GLN A 94 8.25 -8.00 -13.23
C GLN A 94 8.09 -6.94 -14.34
N ALA A 95 7.19 -7.18 -15.29
CA ALA A 95 6.83 -6.22 -16.33
C ALA A 95 6.31 -4.91 -15.73
N ARG A 96 5.47 -4.99 -14.70
CA ARG A 96 5.02 -3.80 -13.96
C ARG A 96 6.19 -3.08 -13.32
N ALA A 97 7.08 -3.77 -12.62
CA ALA A 97 8.23 -3.14 -11.96
C ALA A 97 9.15 -2.42 -12.96
N PHE A 98 9.50 -3.10 -14.06
CA PHE A 98 10.31 -2.55 -15.15
C PHE A 98 9.67 -1.30 -15.79
N ARG A 99 8.35 -1.36 -16.04
CA ARG A 99 7.62 -0.22 -16.60
C ARG A 99 7.64 0.99 -15.67
N PHE A 100 7.46 0.78 -14.37
CA PHE A 100 7.52 1.88 -13.40
C PHE A 100 8.93 2.44 -13.23
N SER A 101 9.99 1.61 -13.25
CA SER A 101 11.36 2.13 -13.21
C SER A 101 11.69 2.98 -14.43
N PHE A 102 11.22 2.57 -15.61
CA PHE A 102 11.37 3.37 -16.84
C PHE A 102 10.62 4.72 -16.75
N PHE A 103 9.40 4.72 -16.23
CA PHE A 103 8.68 5.97 -15.98
C PHE A 103 9.43 6.85 -14.98
N ASP A 104 9.92 6.29 -13.87
CA ASP A 104 10.67 7.04 -12.85
C ASP A 104 11.89 7.74 -13.45
N GLU A 105 12.65 7.05 -14.31
CA GLU A 105 13.82 7.62 -15.00
C GLU A 105 13.44 8.81 -15.88
N ILE A 106 12.38 8.69 -16.69
CA ILE A 106 11.91 9.79 -17.56
C ILE A 106 11.41 10.97 -16.72
N MET A 107 10.59 10.70 -15.71
CA MET A 107 10.00 11.74 -14.87
C MET A 107 11.11 12.56 -14.18
N GLN A 108 12.16 11.91 -13.69
CA GLN A 108 13.30 12.56 -13.05
C GLN A 108 14.19 13.34 -14.04
N SER A 109 14.46 12.75 -15.21
CA SER A 109 15.40 13.33 -16.18
C SER A 109 14.82 14.53 -16.95
N TYR A 110 13.50 14.55 -17.17
CA TYR A 110 12.85 15.53 -18.03
C TYR A 110 11.84 16.45 -17.32
N GLY A 111 11.70 16.30 -16.00
CA GLY A 111 10.90 17.22 -15.15
C GLY A 111 9.40 17.23 -15.47
N TYR A 112 8.81 16.08 -15.80
CA TYR A 112 7.36 15.98 -16.01
C TYR A 112 6.59 16.17 -14.69
N GLY A 113 5.50 16.93 -14.75
CA GLY A 113 4.66 17.26 -13.60
C GLY A 113 3.73 16.13 -13.17
N ALA A 114 3.28 15.27 -14.10
CA ALA A 114 2.43 14.12 -13.77
C ALA A 114 2.60 12.95 -14.75
N LEU A 115 2.44 11.72 -14.23
CA LEU A 115 2.31 10.50 -15.03
C LEU A 115 0.82 10.17 -15.22
N ILE A 116 0.36 10.07 -16.46
CA ILE A 116 -1.03 9.75 -16.80
C ILE A 116 -1.12 8.28 -17.23
N LEU A 117 -2.05 7.52 -16.62
CA LEU A 117 -2.28 6.11 -16.93
C LEU A 117 -3.76 5.84 -17.24
N ALA A 118 -3.99 4.98 -18.23
CA ALA A 118 -5.32 4.63 -18.74
C ALA A 118 -6.08 3.58 -17.90
N HIS A 119 -5.93 3.58 -16.58
CA HIS A 119 -6.70 2.67 -15.73
C HIS A 119 -8.19 3.07 -15.72
N GLN A 120 -9.06 2.09 -15.86
CA GLN A 120 -10.51 2.30 -16.05
C GLN A 120 -11.36 1.63 -14.95
N LEU A 121 -12.69 1.77 -15.02
CA LEU A 121 -13.63 1.32 -13.98
C LEU A 121 -13.52 -0.18 -13.68
N ASN A 122 -13.47 -1.02 -14.72
CA ASN A 122 -13.35 -2.47 -14.60
C ASN A 122 -12.05 -2.86 -13.88
N ASP A 123 -10.94 -2.14 -14.07
CA ASP A 123 -9.69 -2.39 -13.32
C ASP A 123 -9.88 -2.12 -11.82
N ARG A 124 -10.59 -1.03 -11.49
CA ARG A 124 -10.89 -0.67 -10.09
C ARG A 124 -11.85 -1.66 -9.46
N PHE A 125 -12.87 -2.08 -10.19
CA PHE A 125 -13.85 -3.03 -9.70
C PHE A 125 -13.26 -4.42 -9.50
N GLU A 126 -12.41 -4.88 -10.43
CA GLU A 126 -11.64 -6.11 -10.26
C GLU A 126 -10.77 -6.03 -8.99
N TRP A 127 -10.01 -4.94 -8.82
CA TRP A 127 -9.22 -4.74 -7.61
C TRP A 127 -10.08 -4.80 -6.35
N LEU A 128 -11.23 -4.09 -6.35
CA LEU A 128 -12.16 -4.10 -5.22
C LEU A 128 -12.61 -5.51 -4.88
N LEU A 129 -13.05 -6.31 -5.86
CA LEU A 129 -13.50 -7.68 -5.63
C LEU A 129 -12.36 -8.58 -5.13
N MET A 130 -11.16 -8.46 -5.71
CA MET A 130 -10.00 -9.20 -5.24
C MET A 130 -9.67 -8.87 -3.79
N GLN A 131 -9.71 -7.60 -3.41
CA GLN A 131 -9.46 -7.18 -2.03
C GLN A 131 -10.60 -7.54 -1.07
N LEU A 132 -11.84 -7.51 -1.55
CA LEU A 132 -13.01 -7.95 -0.80
C LEU A 132 -12.86 -9.41 -0.36
N THR A 133 -12.45 -10.31 -1.28
CA THR A 133 -12.21 -11.73 -0.95
C THR A 133 -11.06 -11.96 0.05
N ARG A 134 -10.23 -10.94 0.30
CA ARG A 134 -9.12 -10.99 1.26
C ARG A 134 -9.48 -10.43 2.64
N GLY A 135 -10.70 -9.91 2.81
CA GLY A 135 -11.14 -9.23 4.04
C GLY A 135 -10.50 -7.87 4.24
N ALA A 136 -10.27 -7.13 3.15
CA ALA A 136 -9.66 -5.80 3.20
C ALA A 136 -10.62 -4.74 3.79
N GLY A 137 -10.10 -3.87 4.66
CA GLY A 137 -10.80 -2.64 5.08
C GLY A 137 -10.83 -1.57 3.99
N LEU A 138 -11.62 -0.51 4.21
CA LEU A 138 -11.90 0.55 3.22
C LEU A 138 -10.66 1.12 2.51
N GLU A 139 -9.56 1.31 3.27
CA GLU A 139 -8.29 1.82 2.74
C GLU A 139 -7.74 1.00 1.57
N ASN A 140 -7.71 -0.33 1.74
CA ASN A 140 -7.18 -1.24 0.73
C ASN A 140 -8.23 -1.65 -0.29
N LEU A 141 -9.51 -1.59 0.09
CA LEU A 141 -10.63 -2.02 -0.76
C LEU A 141 -10.71 -1.16 -2.03
N LEU A 142 -10.47 0.15 -1.91
CA LEU A 142 -10.55 1.08 -3.05
C LEU A 142 -9.30 1.12 -3.93
N GLY A 143 -8.18 0.54 -3.47
CA GLY A 143 -6.97 0.40 -4.27
C GLY A 143 -6.28 1.70 -4.62
N PHE A 144 -6.15 1.95 -5.93
CA PHE A 144 -5.50 3.15 -6.45
C PHE A 144 -6.50 4.31 -6.58
N GLU A 145 -6.03 5.53 -6.29
CA GLU A 145 -6.82 6.76 -6.40
C GLU A 145 -6.60 7.46 -7.75
N SER A 146 -7.53 8.33 -8.15
CA SER A 146 -7.44 9.17 -9.35
C SER A 146 -6.14 9.96 -9.43
N TRP A 147 -5.68 10.41 -8.27
CA TRP A 147 -4.46 11.17 -8.04
C TRP A 147 -3.73 10.52 -6.88
N ARG A 148 -2.45 10.19 -7.04
CA ARG A 148 -1.64 9.59 -5.98
C ARG A 148 -0.36 10.38 -5.80
N ASN A 149 -0.24 11.10 -4.67
CA ASN A 149 0.90 11.98 -4.39
C ASN A 149 1.90 11.41 -3.36
N ALA A 150 1.54 10.34 -2.63
CA ALA A 150 2.17 10.09 -1.33
C ALA A 150 3.32 9.05 -1.27
N LYS A 151 3.70 8.39 -2.38
CA LYS A 151 4.75 7.33 -2.36
C LYS A 151 5.66 7.27 -3.59
N ILE A 152 5.45 8.17 -4.55
CA ILE A 152 6.22 8.27 -5.79
C ILE A 152 6.59 9.75 -5.89
N SER A 153 7.76 10.07 -6.41
CA SER A 153 8.31 11.44 -6.49
C SER A 153 7.43 12.42 -7.28
N TYR A 154 6.38 11.92 -7.94
CA TYR A 154 5.48 12.65 -8.83
C TYR A 154 4.04 12.14 -8.71
N PRO A 155 3.04 12.98 -9.01
CA PRO A 155 1.63 12.60 -9.03
C PRO A 155 1.31 11.65 -10.20
N ILE A 156 0.43 10.67 -9.95
CA ILE A 156 -0.13 9.80 -11.01
C ILE A 156 -1.61 10.12 -11.21
N ALA A 157 -1.98 10.52 -12.43
CA ALA A 157 -3.35 10.79 -12.87
C ALA A 157 -3.98 9.58 -13.58
N ARG A 158 -5.25 9.29 -13.29
CA ARG A 158 -6.04 8.23 -13.93
C ARG A 158 -7.42 8.76 -14.37
N PRO A 159 -7.50 9.53 -15.47
CA PRO A 159 -8.75 10.17 -15.87
C PRO A 159 -9.91 9.20 -16.12
N LEU A 160 -9.62 8.00 -16.65
CA LEU A 160 -10.62 7.00 -17.04
C LEU A 160 -11.19 6.19 -15.87
N GLU A 161 -10.81 6.45 -14.62
CA GLU A 161 -11.12 5.57 -13.47
C GLU A 161 -12.62 5.31 -13.18
N SER A 162 -13.52 6.10 -13.79
CA SER A 162 -14.97 6.00 -13.63
C SER A 162 -15.69 5.66 -14.94
N ILE A 163 -14.94 5.32 -15.98
CA ILE A 163 -15.44 4.99 -17.31
C ILE A 163 -15.30 3.48 -17.50
N SER A 164 -16.37 2.83 -17.94
CA SER A 164 -16.33 1.38 -18.20
C SER A 164 -15.51 1.08 -19.45
N LYS A 165 -15.00 -0.15 -19.53
CA LYS A 165 -14.29 -0.61 -20.73
C LYS A 165 -15.18 -0.56 -21.97
N ASP A 166 -16.48 -0.84 -21.84
CA ASP A 166 -17.44 -0.78 -22.96
C ASP A 166 -17.61 0.66 -23.47
N GLU A 167 -17.67 1.66 -22.58
CA GLU A 167 -17.73 3.07 -22.97
C GLU A 167 -16.45 3.51 -23.72
N ILE A 168 -15.29 2.98 -23.32
CA ILE A 168 -14.01 3.20 -24.02
C ILE A 168 -14.04 2.58 -25.43
N TYR A 169 -14.53 1.34 -25.56
CA TYR A 169 -14.70 0.71 -26.87
C TYR A 169 -15.65 1.48 -27.78
N THR A 170 -16.78 1.95 -27.24
CA THR A 170 -17.74 2.79 -27.98
C THR A 170 -17.06 4.06 -28.48
N TYR A 171 -16.32 4.77 -27.63
CA TYR A 171 -15.59 5.98 -28.03
C TYR A 171 -14.58 5.71 -29.16
N CYS A 172 -13.75 4.67 -29.03
CA CYS A 172 -12.78 4.33 -30.08
C CYS A 172 -13.47 3.95 -31.39
N LYS A 173 -14.57 3.18 -31.33
CA LYS A 173 -15.34 2.77 -32.50
C LYS A 173 -15.99 3.95 -33.22
N GLU A 174 -16.66 4.83 -32.48
CA GLU A 174 -17.33 6.03 -33.03
C GLU A 174 -16.34 6.98 -33.72
N LYS A 175 -15.11 7.05 -33.21
CA LYS A 175 -14.03 7.89 -33.75
C LYS A 175 -13.17 7.18 -34.79
N GLY A 176 -13.38 5.90 -35.05
CA GLY A 176 -12.58 5.11 -35.98
C GLY A 176 -11.10 4.98 -35.58
N LEU A 177 -10.82 4.93 -34.26
CA LEU A 177 -9.45 4.90 -33.74
C LEU A 177 -8.85 3.50 -33.87
N LYS A 178 -7.62 3.43 -34.41
CA LYS A 178 -6.83 2.20 -34.43
C LYS A 178 -6.27 1.91 -33.04
N TYR A 179 -6.45 0.69 -32.56
CA TYR A 179 -5.83 0.17 -31.34
C TYR A 179 -5.53 -1.31 -31.51
N PHE A 180 -4.72 -1.85 -30.61
CA PHE A 180 -4.35 -3.27 -30.59
C PHE A 180 -5.00 -3.97 -29.40
N GLU A 181 -5.35 -5.24 -29.57
CA GLU A 181 -5.87 -6.06 -28.48
C GLU A 181 -4.86 -7.16 -28.12
N ASP A 182 -4.46 -7.16 -26.85
CA ASP A 182 -3.62 -8.21 -26.31
C ASP A 182 -4.46 -9.50 -26.15
N SER A 183 -4.19 -10.48 -27.01
CA SER A 183 -4.82 -11.81 -27.02
C SER A 183 -4.64 -12.62 -25.72
N SER A 184 -3.61 -12.36 -24.93
CA SER A 184 -3.42 -13.00 -23.60
C SER A 184 -4.39 -12.51 -22.55
N ASN A 185 -5.09 -11.38 -22.76
CA ASN A 185 -6.15 -10.95 -21.86
C ASN A 185 -7.28 -11.99 -21.73
N MET A 186 -7.40 -12.89 -22.72
CA MET A 186 -8.35 -13.98 -22.75
C MET A 186 -7.78 -15.30 -22.20
N ASP A 187 -6.49 -15.34 -21.86
CA ASP A 187 -5.86 -16.53 -21.30
C ASP A 187 -6.25 -16.70 -19.82
N LEU A 188 -7.11 -17.69 -19.56
CA LEU A 188 -7.59 -18.06 -18.22
C LEU A 188 -6.53 -18.81 -17.39
N GLY A 189 -5.37 -19.15 -17.95
CA GLY A 189 -4.22 -19.66 -17.21
C GLY A 189 -3.68 -18.64 -16.20
N PHE A 190 -3.85 -17.34 -16.47
CA PHE A 190 -3.53 -16.28 -15.53
C PHE A 190 -4.66 -16.12 -14.50
N LYS A 191 -4.33 -16.32 -13.22
CA LYS A 191 -5.30 -16.23 -12.10
C LYS A 191 -6.12 -14.93 -12.11
N ARG A 192 -5.49 -13.82 -12.51
CA ARG A 192 -6.12 -12.50 -12.56
C ARG A 192 -7.15 -12.40 -13.70
N ASN A 193 -6.81 -12.87 -14.90
CA ASN A 193 -7.72 -12.93 -16.04
C ASN A 193 -8.90 -13.86 -15.74
N ALA A 194 -8.64 -15.04 -15.16
CA ALA A 194 -9.68 -15.96 -14.74
C ALA A 194 -10.63 -15.34 -13.71
N PHE A 195 -10.11 -14.59 -12.73
CA PHE A 195 -10.93 -13.89 -11.75
C PHE A 195 -11.80 -12.82 -12.40
N ARG A 196 -11.22 -12.00 -13.29
CA ARG A 196 -11.93 -10.94 -14.02
C ARG A 196 -13.08 -11.52 -14.85
N ALA A 197 -12.79 -12.56 -15.63
CA ALA A 197 -13.77 -13.22 -16.49
C ALA A 197 -14.95 -13.80 -15.69
N ARG A 198 -14.66 -14.44 -14.55
CA ARG A 198 -15.68 -15.14 -13.76
C ARG A 198 -16.51 -14.24 -12.84
N PHE A 199 -15.94 -13.14 -12.35
CA PHE A 199 -16.55 -12.37 -11.24
C PHE A 199 -16.73 -10.89 -11.51
N ALA A 200 -15.96 -10.29 -12.43
CA ALA A 200 -15.99 -8.83 -12.63
C ALA A 200 -16.73 -8.43 -13.91
N ASN A 201 -16.43 -9.10 -15.04
CA ASN A 201 -16.86 -8.67 -16.37
C ASN A 201 -18.38 -8.54 -16.50
N GLU A 202 -19.14 -9.57 -16.10
CA GLU A 202 -20.61 -9.56 -16.22
C GLU A 202 -21.23 -8.42 -15.40
N LEU A 203 -20.78 -8.24 -14.16
CA LEU A 203 -21.25 -7.15 -13.30
C LEU A 203 -20.93 -5.77 -13.86
N THR A 204 -19.72 -5.58 -14.41
CA THR A 204 -19.36 -4.30 -15.03
C THR A 204 -20.14 -4.02 -16.29
N ARG A 205 -20.43 -5.05 -17.10
CA ARG A 205 -21.20 -4.91 -18.34
C ARG A 205 -22.63 -4.45 -18.05
N GLU A 206 -23.30 -5.11 -17.10
CA GLU A 206 -24.71 -4.82 -16.79
C GLU A 206 -24.88 -3.59 -15.87
N TYR A 207 -23.95 -3.36 -14.93
CA TYR A 207 -24.15 -2.43 -13.82
C TYR A 207 -23.06 -1.37 -13.65
N SER A 208 -22.25 -1.10 -14.68
CA SER A 208 -21.13 -0.13 -14.65
C SER A 208 -21.48 1.21 -13.97
N ARG A 209 -22.60 1.84 -14.33
CA ARG A 209 -23.00 3.14 -13.76
C ARG A 209 -23.21 3.08 -12.24
N GLY A 210 -23.89 2.04 -11.76
CA GLY A 210 -24.12 1.82 -10.33
C GLY A 210 -22.81 1.53 -9.59
N ILE A 211 -21.95 0.69 -10.17
CA ILE A 211 -20.63 0.36 -9.62
C ILE A 211 -19.75 1.62 -9.52
N ALA A 212 -19.69 2.43 -10.59
CA ALA A 212 -18.94 3.68 -10.61
C ALA A 212 -19.42 4.64 -9.53
N LYS A 213 -20.75 4.77 -9.35
CA LYS A 213 -21.34 5.63 -8.32
C LYS A 213 -21.02 5.14 -6.91
N SER A 214 -21.11 3.83 -6.65
CA SER A 214 -20.74 3.24 -5.35
C SER A 214 -19.26 3.42 -5.03
N LEU A 215 -18.37 3.23 -6.02
CA LEU A 215 -16.93 3.47 -5.86
C LEU A 215 -16.64 4.95 -5.55
N GLU A 216 -17.40 5.87 -6.13
CA GLU A 216 -17.30 7.31 -5.84
C GLU A 216 -17.78 7.63 -4.41
N TYR A 217 -18.92 7.08 -3.98
CA TYR A 217 -19.39 7.24 -2.59
C TYR A 217 -18.38 6.71 -1.58
N LEU A 218 -17.85 5.51 -1.80
CA LEU A 218 -16.83 4.93 -0.92
C LEU A 218 -15.55 5.78 -0.89
N LYS A 219 -15.16 6.39 -2.01
CA LYS A 219 -14.02 7.33 -2.07
C LYS A 219 -14.28 8.58 -1.25
N GLN A 220 -15.47 9.17 -1.36
CA GLN A 220 -15.87 10.32 -0.55
C GLN A 220 -15.92 9.97 0.93
N ASP A 221 -16.46 8.81 1.29
CA ASP A 221 -16.52 8.33 2.67
C ASP A 221 -15.11 8.08 3.21
N LYS A 222 -14.20 7.51 2.42
CA LYS A 222 -12.79 7.38 2.77
C LYS A 222 -12.16 8.76 3.06
N GLN A 223 -12.39 9.75 2.21
CA GLN A 223 -11.88 11.11 2.41
C GLN A 223 -12.45 11.76 3.67
N ARG A 224 -13.77 11.68 3.88
CA ARG A 224 -14.44 12.20 5.09
C ARG A 224 -13.95 11.52 6.35
N LEU A 225 -13.85 10.19 6.31
CA LEU A 225 -13.25 9.44 7.40
C LEU A 225 -11.84 10.00 7.65
N ASN A 226 -10.99 10.16 6.64
CA ASN A 226 -9.62 10.68 6.84
C ASN A 226 -9.56 12.09 7.45
N THR A 227 -10.62 12.89 7.32
CA THR A 227 -10.75 14.20 7.99
C THR A 227 -11.26 14.12 9.43
N LEU A 228 -11.96 13.04 9.80
CA LEU A 228 -12.35 12.77 11.17
C LEU A 228 -11.13 12.28 11.96
N ASN A 229 -11.16 12.40 13.29
CA ASN A 229 -10.12 11.90 14.19
C ASN A 229 -10.12 10.35 14.24
N ILE A 230 -10.04 9.68 13.07
CA ILE A 230 -9.90 8.22 12.87
C ILE A 230 -8.83 7.66 13.78
N LYS A 231 -7.78 8.45 14.08
CA LYS A 231 -6.73 8.10 15.04
C LYS A 231 -7.36 7.47 16.28
N GLN A 232 -8.34 8.14 16.87
CA GLN A 232 -9.03 7.68 18.08
C GLN A 232 -9.95 6.48 17.80
N LEU A 233 -10.75 6.50 16.73
CA LEU A 233 -11.68 5.39 16.41
C LEU A 233 -10.99 4.09 15.99
N ARG A 234 -9.88 4.16 15.24
CA ARG A 234 -9.06 2.98 14.90
C ARG A 234 -8.38 2.46 16.15
N LEU A 235 -7.77 3.30 16.99
CA LEU A 235 -7.18 2.86 18.26
C LEU A 235 -8.23 2.24 19.20
N GLU A 236 -9.43 2.81 19.31
CA GLU A 236 -10.53 2.26 20.11
C GLU A 236 -11.04 0.91 19.57
N ARG A 237 -11.17 0.75 18.25
CA ARG A 237 -11.53 -0.54 17.64
C ARG A 237 -10.41 -1.57 17.81
N LEU A 238 -9.15 -1.15 17.72
CA LEU A 238 -7.98 -1.98 17.92
C LEU A 238 -7.81 -2.38 19.40
N ALA A 239 -8.21 -1.55 20.34
CA ALA A 239 -8.17 -1.86 21.78
C ALA A 239 -9.17 -2.96 22.20
N ARG A 240 -10.27 -3.14 21.44
CA ARG A 240 -11.27 -4.20 21.69
C ARG A 240 -10.85 -5.61 21.23
N LEU A 241 -9.61 -5.76 20.72
CA LEU A 241 -9.18 -6.96 19.99
C LEU A 241 -8.73 -8.17 20.83
N THR A 242 -8.66 -8.07 22.15
CA THR A 242 -8.01 -9.10 22.99
C THR A 242 -8.92 -10.26 23.41
N GLN A 243 -10.05 -10.49 22.73
CA GLN A 243 -11.03 -11.53 23.11
C GLN A 243 -10.98 -12.81 22.25
N ASP A 244 -10.01 -12.95 21.34
CA ASP A 244 -9.93 -14.12 20.46
C ASP A 244 -8.88 -15.13 20.96
N SER A 245 -9.34 -16.27 21.48
CA SER A 245 -8.57 -17.26 22.25
C SER A 245 -7.65 -18.18 21.43
N LYS A 246 -7.68 -18.11 20.10
CA LYS A 246 -6.86 -19.01 19.25
C LYS A 246 -5.42 -18.53 19.04
N VAL A 247 -5.18 -17.24 19.20
CA VAL A 247 -3.84 -16.63 19.14
C VAL A 247 -3.83 -15.68 20.34
N SER A 248 -3.01 -15.92 21.35
CA SER A 248 -2.95 -15.07 22.56
C SER A 248 -2.43 -13.67 22.20
N ILE A 249 -3.29 -12.83 21.59
CA ILE A 249 -2.97 -11.47 21.16
C ILE A 249 -3.38 -10.50 22.26
N TYR A 250 -2.40 -9.84 22.86
CA TYR A 250 -2.62 -8.75 23.80
C TYR A 250 -2.33 -7.42 23.11
N SER A 251 -3.05 -6.35 23.44
CA SER A 251 -2.75 -5.02 22.91
C SER A 251 -2.57 -3.96 23.99
N GLN A 252 -1.64 -3.04 23.75
CA GLN A 252 -1.51 -1.80 24.51
C GLN A 252 -2.00 -0.65 23.63
N GLY A 253 -3.17 -0.10 23.97
CA GLY A 253 -3.80 1.01 23.25
C GLY A 253 -4.18 0.70 21.79
N GLY A 254 -4.13 -0.57 21.36
CA GLY A 254 -4.23 -0.97 19.96
C GLY A 254 -3.01 -0.61 19.10
N VAL A 255 -1.94 -0.07 19.69
CA VAL A 255 -0.72 0.37 19.00
C VAL A 255 0.31 -0.76 18.93
N ILE A 256 0.44 -1.54 20.01
CA ILE A 256 1.40 -2.63 20.11
C ILE A 256 0.65 -3.92 20.46
N PHE A 257 0.91 -4.97 19.70
CA PHE A 257 0.32 -6.29 19.88
C PHE A 257 1.39 -7.30 20.29
N LYS A 258 1.18 -8.05 21.39
CA LYS A 258 2.04 -9.16 21.84
C LYS A 258 1.46 -10.48 21.33
N LEU A 259 2.30 -11.29 20.70
CA LEU A 259 2.04 -12.65 20.23
C LEU A 259 2.99 -13.61 20.97
N GLU A 260 2.46 -14.46 21.83
CA GLU A 260 3.25 -15.44 22.59
C GLU A 260 3.66 -16.65 21.74
N SER A 261 4.90 -17.12 21.97
CA SER A 261 5.49 -18.30 21.33
C SER A 261 6.15 -19.19 22.37
N ALA A 262 5.94 -20.51 22.26
CA ALA A 262 6.52 -21.49 23.18
C ALA A 262 7.92 -22.00 22.73
N LEU A 263 8.39 -21.66 21.54
CA LEU A 263 9.55 -22.28 20.88
C LEU A 263 10.79 -21.38 20.76
N TRP A 264 10.89 -20.30 21.54
CA TRP A 264 11.96 -19.29 21.41
C TRP A 264 13.23 -19.55 22.26
N ARG A 265 14.43 -19.09 21.78
CA ARG A 265 15.69 -18.97 22.57
C ARG A 265 16.66 -17.82 22.17
N LYS A 266 17.13 -17.12 23.24
CA LYS A 266 18.40 -16.38 23.53
C LYS A 266 19.18 -15.62 22.43
N LYS A 267 18.77 -14.38 22.13
CA LYS A 267 19.59 -13.15 22.25
C LYS A 267 18.75 -11.93 21.91
N GLU A 268 18.93 -10.83 22.66
CA GLU A 268 18.28 -9.55 22.37
C GLU A 268 18.74 -8.97 21.03
N CYS A 269 17.81 -8.36 20.29
CA CYS A 269 18.11 -7.64 19.05
C CYS A 269 18.60 -6.21 19.42
N GLU A 270 19.92 -6.05 19.61
CA GLU A 270 20.55 -4.76 19.85
C GLU A 270 20.98 -4.11 18.51
N GLY A 271 20.11 -3.29 17.91
CA GLY A 271 20.48 -2.38 16.80
C GLY A 271 19.58 -2.36 15.57
N GLU A 272 19.91 -1.49 14.61
CA GLU A 272 19.32 -1.48 13.26
C GLU A 272 19.83 -2.70 12.50
N CYS A 273 19.08 -3.80 12.55
CA CYS A 273 19.48 -5.03 11.89
C CYS A 273 19.09 -5.06 10.41
N GLU A 274 20.10 -5.04 9.55
CA GLU A 274 20.05 -5.56 8.19
C GLU A 274 20.42 -7.05 8.23
N ASN A 275 19.44 -7.93 7.97
CA ASN A 275 19.52 -9.41 7.88
C ASN A 275 19.71 -10.22 9.18
N VAL A 276 18.63 -10.89 9.64
CA VAL A 276 18.62 -11.77 10.83
C VAL A 276 17.72 -13.01 10.64
N GLY A 277 17.79 -13.68 9.49
CA GLY A 277 16.97 -14.88 9.25
C GLY A 277 17.35 -16.08 10.12
N GLU A 278 18.65 -16.30 10.36
CA GLU A 278 19.15 -17.49 11.06
C GLU A 278 19.25 -17.34 12.58
N LYS A 279 19.36 -16.11 13.13
CA LYS A 279 19.56 -15.91 14.59
C LYS A 279 18.27 -16.02 15.42
N MET A 280 17.12 -16.27 14.80
CA MET A 280 15.84 -16.43 15.51
C MET A 280 15.67 -17.82 16.13
N TRP A 281 16.40 -18.82 15.63
CA TRP A 281 16.29 -20.21 16.03
C TRP A 281 17.63 -20.67 16.63
N GLY A 282 17.60 -21.38 17.76
CA GLY A 282 18.82 -21.85 18.40
C GLY A 282 19.57 -22.87 17.53
N ASN A 283 20.89 -22.76 17.47
CA ASN A 283 21.78 -23.87 17.09
C ASN A 283 21.93 -24.76 18.32
N ASP A 284 21.21 -25.87 18.35
CA ASP A 284 21.49 -27.15 19.03
C ASP A 284 20.36 -28.06 18.53
N VAL A 285 20.61 -29.18 17.87
CA VAL A 285 21.35 -30.33 18.39
C VAL A 285 22.10 -31.02 17.24
N GLU A 286 23.36 -31.39 17.43
CA GLU A 286 24.12 -32.35 16.60
C GLU A 286 23.50 -33.79 16.62
N ASN A 287 22.22 -33.93 16.96
CA ASN A 287 21.43 -35.15 16.98
C ASN A 287 19.92 -34.78 16.97
N GLY A 288 19.30 -34.59 15.80
CA GLY A 288 17.86 -34.29 15.71
C GLY A 288 17.27 -34.58 14.33
N GLY A 289 16.38 -35.57 14.25
CA GLY A 289 15.70 -36.00 13.02
C GLY A 289 14.59 -35.05 12.54
N GLU A 290 13.94 -35.43 11.43
CA GLU A 290 12.90 -34.70 10.66
C GLU A 290 11.77 -34.00 11.47
N ASN A 291 11.56 -34.38 12.73
CA ASN A 291 10.51 -33.82 13.61
C ASN A 291 10.79 -32.38 14.11
N ASP A 292 12.06 -31.94 14.19
CA ASP A 292 12.39 -30.60 14.71
C ASP A 292 12.19 -29.48 13.66
N THR A 293 12.52 -29.76 12.40
CA THR A 293 12.30 -28.82 11.27
C THR A 293 10.82 -28.53 11.08
N THR A 294 9.97 -29.56 11.18
CA THR A 294 8.52 -29.46 11.05
C THR A 294 7.90 -28.57 12.14
N SER A 295 8.41 -28.67 13.38
CA SER A 295 7.91 -27.87 14.51
C SER A 295 8.26 -26.39 14.38
N LYS A 296 9.47 -26.07 13.90
CA LYS A 296 9.90 -24.67 13.63
C LYS A 296 9.08 -24.04 12.52
N GLU A 297 8.83 -24.75 11.43
CA GLU A 297 8.03 -24.26 10.31
C GLU A 297 6.56 -24.01 10.69
N ILE A 298 5.97 -24.90 11.50
CA ILE A 298 4.62 -24.72 12.04
C ILE A 298 4.52 -23.43 12.87
N GLU A 299 5.50 -23.17 13.75
CA GLU A 299 5.47 -21.98 14.60
C GLU A 299 5.72 -20.69 13.81
N GLN A 300 6.63 -20.71 12.84
CA GLN A 300 6.83 -19.60 11.91
C GLN A 300 5.52 -19.25 11.18
N ASN A 301 4.81 -20.27 10.69
CA ASN A 301 3.54 -20.09 10.01
C ASN A 301 2.47 -19.51 10.96
N ARG A 302 2.40 -19.98 12.22
CA ARG A 302 1.50 -19.42 13.24
C ARG A 302 1.81 -17.94 13.52
N LEU A 303 3.08 -17.58 13.71
CA LEU A 303 3.48 -16.20 13.98
C LEU A 303 3.21 -15.29 12.78
N LEU A 304 3.45 -15.77 11.56
CA LEU A 304 3.13 -15.05 10.34
C LEU A 304 1.62 -14.84 10.18
N GLN A 305 0.80 -15.84 10.51
CA GLN A 305 -0.65 -15.70 10.56
C GLN A 305 -1.10 -14.65 11.59
N GLY A 306 -0.44 -14.59 12.75
CA GLY A 306 -0.65 -13.52 13.75
C GLY A 306 -0.35 -12.14 13.18
N CYS A 307 0.79 -11.98 12.51
CA CYS A 307 1.16 -10.74 11.81
C CYS A 307 0.12 -10.36 10.75
N ASP A 308 -0.32 -11.32 9.95
CA ASP A 308 -1.36 -11.13 8.93
C ASP A 308 -2.70 -10.69 9.51
N LYS A 309 -3.11 -11.29 10.62
CA LYS A 309 -4.36 -10.95 11.30
C LYS A 309 -4.29 -9.51 11.79
N ILE A 310 -3.20 -9.13 12.48
CA ILE A 310 -3.00 -7.78 12.98
C ILE A 310 -2.92 -6.78 11.82
N ALA A 311 -2.18 -7.10 10.75
CA ALA A 311 -2.09 -6.27 9.56
C ALA A 311 -3.48 -5.98 8.98
N LYS A 312 -4.30 -7.02 8.75
CA LYS A 312 -5.65 -6.90 8.20
C LYS A 312 -6.54 -6.03 9.08
N LEU A 313 -6.46 -6.21 10.39
CA LEU A 313 -7.20 -5.42 11.37
C LEU A 313 -6.78 -3.95 11.36
N CYS A 314 -5.49 -3.68 11.13
CA CYS A 314 -4.97 -2.34 10.89
C CYS A 314 -5.28 -1.81 9.48
N GLY A 315 -6.15 -2.49 8.73
CA GLY A 315 -6.51 -2.09 7.37
C GLY A 315 -5.36 -2.24 6.39
N TYR A 316 -4.45 -3.20 6.59
CA TYR A 316 -3.34 -3.53 5.69
C TYR A 316 -3.38 -5.00 5.25
N VAL A 317 -3.17 -5.29 3.96
CA VAL A 317 -3.05 -6.69 3.49
C VAL A 317 -1.61 -6.94 3.05
N LEU A 318 -0.89 -7.78 3.80
CA LEU A 318 0.48 -8.16 3.47
C LEU A 318 0.54 -8.95 2.16
N SER A 319 1.39 -8.49 1.23
CA SER A 319 1.70 -9.19 -0.02
C SER A 319 2.53 -10.44 0.23
N PHE A 320 2.62 -11.31 -0.78
CA PHE A 320 3.46 -12.52 -0.70
C PHE A 320 4.94 -12.18 -0.46
N ALA A 321 5.46 -11.17 -1.15
CA ALA A 321 6.85 -10.72 -0.98
C ALA A 321 7.09 -10.19 0.44
N GLN A 322 6.14 -9.43 1.00
CA GLN A 322 6.24 -8.89 2.35
C GLN A 322 6.16 -9.97 3.43
N ARG A 323 5.31 -10.98 3.25
CA ARG A 323 5.29 -12.16 4.14
C ARG A 323 6.63 -12.87 4.14
N LYS A 324 7.20 -13.09 2.96
CA LYS A 324 8.55 -13.66 2.81
C LYS A 324 9.61 -12.80 3.47
N GLU A 325 9.52 -11.48 3.34
CA GLU A 325 10.44 -10.54 3.97
C GLU A 325 10.38 -10.60 5.49
N ILE A 326 9.17 -10.66 6.08
CA ILE A 326 8.98 -10.82 7.52
C ILE A 326 9.69 -12.09 8.01
N VAL A 327 9.46 -13.23 7.36
CA VAL A 327 10.11 -14.49 7.74
C VAL A 327 11.63 -14.42 7.53
N LYS A 328 12.10 -13.92 6.37
CA LYS A 328 13.52 -13.79 6.04
C LYS A 328 14.27 -12.86 7.00
N SER A 329 13.59 -11.84 7.53
CA SER A 329 14.16 -10.91 8.50
C SER A 329 14.24 -11.46 9.93
N GLY A 330 13.78 -12.70 10.16
CA GLY A 330 13.63 -13.24 11.52
C GLY A 330 12.57 -12.49 12.32
N PHE A 331 11.50 -12.04 11.68
CA PHE A 331 10.46 -11.22 12.29
C PHE A 331 10.99 -9.92 12.94
N CYS A 332 12.00 -9.31 12.32
CA CYS A 332 12.58 -8.03 12.75
C CYS A 332 12.65 -7.04 11.57
N THR A 333 11.49 -6.63 11.05
CA THR A 333 11.39 -5.73 9.89
C THR A 333 10.29 -4.70 10.06
N LYS A 334 10.30 -3.67 9.22
CA LYS A 334 9.22 -2.70 9.08
C LYS A 334 8.60 -2.84 7.69
N ILE A 335 7.33 -3.22 7.63
CA ILE A 335 6.54 -3.28 6.40
C ILE A 335 5.50 -2.17 6.43
N HIS A 336 5.66 -1.15 5.59
CA HIS A 336 4.77 0.01 5.57
C HIS A 336 4.71 0.69 6.96
N TYR A 337 3.55 0.75 7.62
CA TYR A 337 3.40 1.27 8.98
C TYR A 337 3.38 0.14 10.02
N LEU A 338 3.65 -1.11 9.64
CA LEU A 338 3.72 -2.22 10.57
C LEU A 338 5.18 -2.51 10.91
N MET A 339 5.50 -2.40 12.18
CA MET A 339 6.77 -2.74 12.75
C MET A 339 6.65 -4.11 13.40
N VAL A 340 7.45 -5.07 12.94
CA VAL A 340 7.53 -6.40 13.51
C VAL A 340 8.88 -6.50 14.22
N THR A 341 8.85 -6.81 15.50
CA THR A 341 10.05 -6.99 16.32
C THR A 341 9.75 -7.99 17.42
N HIS A 342 10.76 -8.41 18.17
CA HIS A 342 10.67 -9.58 19.00
C HIS A 342 11.52 -9.40 20.26
N SER A 343 11.15 -10.09 21.34
CA SER A 343 11.93 -10.16 22.59
C SER A 343 12.54 -11.56 22.78
N GLU A 344 12.69 -12.03 24.03
CA GLU A 344 13.08 -13.41 24.35
C GLU A 344 11.88 -14.37 24.46
N SER A 345 10.65 -13.87 24.63
CA SER A 345 9.46 -14.71 24.87
C SER A 345 8.23 -14.36 24.02
N ALA A 346 8.24 -13.22 23.33
CA ALA A 346 7.08 -12.80 22.55
C ALA A 346 7.43 -11.93 21.35
N LEU A 347 6.66 -12.15 20.27
CA LEU A 347 6.67 -11.36 19.05
C LEU A 347 5.78 -10.15 19.24
N PHE A 348 6.27 -8.98 18.85
CA PHE A 348 5.55 -7.73 18.90
C PHE A 348 5.29 -7.22 17.49
N VAL A 349 4.02 -6.96 17.19
CA VAL A 349 3.61 -6.24 15.99
C VAL A 349 3.08 -4.89 16.43
N ALA A 350 3.70 -3.81 15.98
CA ALA A 350 3.31 -2.46 16.34
C ALA A 350 2.93 -1.65 15.10
N VAL A 351 1.97 -0.75 15.26
CA VAL A 351 1.62 0.24 14.24
C VAL A 351 2.48 1.48 14.48
N ASP A 352 3.33 1.80 13.51
CA ASP A 352 4.13 3.00 13.50
C ASP A 352 3.23 4.22 13.21
N ILE A 353 2.67 4.76 14.28
CA ILE A 353 1.78 5.93 14.23
C ILE A 353 2.47 7.18 13.71
N PHE A 354 3.82 7.26 13.77
CA PHE A 354 4.55 8.41 13.26
C PHE A 354 4.51 8.44 11.74
N ASP A 355 4.84 7.31 11.11
CA ASP A 355 4.76 7.15 9.66
C ASP A 355 3.33 7.27 9.14
N MET A 356 2.37 6.76 9.90
CA MET A 356 0.97 6.74 9.45
C MET A 356 0.32 8.13 9.48
N TYR A 357 0.77 9.04 10.35
CA TYR A 357 0.05 10.28 10.62
C TYR A 357 0.83 11.58 10.41
N GLN A 358 2.14 11.53 10.13
CA GLN A 358 3.05 12.64 9.76
C GLN A 358 3.03 13.93 10.62
N ASN A 359 2.23 14.01 11.69
CA ASN A 359 1.92 15.25 12.41
C ASN A 359 2.04 15.07 13.94
N VAL A 360 2.99 14.27 14.41
CA VAL A 360 3.22 14.08 15.85
C VAL A 360 4.69 14.35 16.16
N THR A 361 4.99 15.59 16.56
CA THR A 361 6.29 15.95 17.12
C THR A 361 6.29 15.54 18.59
N ILE A 362 7.23 14.68 18.98
CA ILE A 362 7.30 14.17 20.36
C ILE A 362 8.63 14.61 20.95
N PRO A 363 8.63 15.10 22.20
CA PRO A 363 9.87 15.44 22.88
C PRO A 363 10.85 14.26 22.92
N LEU A 364 12.13 14.57 23.13
CA LEU A 364 13.14 13.54 23.33
C LEU A 364 12.78 12.70 24.56
N MET A 365 12.87 11.37 24.42
CA MET A 365 12.65 10.43 25.52
C MET A 365 13.51 10.79 26.73
N THR A 366 12.87 10.89 27.90
CA THR A 366 13.54 11.19 29.16
C THR A 366 14.49 10.06 29.57
N ARG A 367 15.51 10.38 30.38
CA ARG A 367 16.46 9.38 30.89
C ARG A 367 15.74 8.31 31.73
N ASP A 368 14.83 8.74 32.60
CA ASP A 368 14.07 7.84 33.48
C ASP A 368 13.24 6.84 32.68
N PHE A 369 12.58 7.29 31.60
CA PHE A 369 11.81 6.40 30.73
C PHE A 369 12.72 5.39 30.00
N LYS A 370 13.87 5.84 29.49
CA LYS A 370 14.86 4.94 28.87
C LYS A 370 15.35 3.87 29.86
N THR A 371 15.67 4.27 31.09
CA THR A 371 16.10 3.34 32.15
C THR A 371 15.00 2.35 32.51
N PHE A 372 13.74 2.78 32.59
CA PHE A 372 12.61 1.88 32.79
C PHE A 372 12.47 0.88 31.64
N CYS A 373 12.49 1.34 30.38
CA CYS A 373 12.37 0.45 29.23
C CYS A 373 13.48 -0.62 29.21
N GLN A 374 14.69 -0.26 29.63
CA GLN A 374 15.79 -1.20 29.75
C GLN A 374 15.53 -2.24 30.85
N LYS A 375 15.11 -1.80 32.05
CA LYS A 375 14.78 -2.70 33.17
C LYS A 375 13.63 -3.66 32.84
N SER A 376 12.65 -3.19 32.06
CA SER A 376 11.49 -3.97 31.61
C SER A 376 11.73 -4.73 30.29
N LYS A 377 12.99 -4.81 29.81
CA LYS A 377 13.37 -5.53 28.57
C LYS A 377 12.53 -5.16 27.33
N ILE A 378 12.15 -3.90 27.20
CA ILE A 378 11.32 -3.42 26.09
C ILE A 378 12.19 -3.26 24.82
N PRO A 379 11.82 -3.87 23.68
CA PRO A 379 12.56 -3.73 22.42
C PRO A 379 12.78 -2.26 22.02
N PRO A 380 14.00 -1.87 21.63
CA PRO A 380 14.33 -0.47 21.31
C PRO A 380 13.39 0.18 20.30
N ARG A 381 13.00 -0.56 19.25
CA ARG A 381 12.12 -0.08 18.17
C ARG A 381 10.72 0.32 18.67
N LEU A 382 10.25 -0.24 19.78
CA LEU A 382 8.93 0.05 20.37
C LEU A 382 8.94 1.23 21.34
N ARG A 383 10.10 1.60 21.90
CA ARG A 383 10.21 2.60 22.98
C ARG A 383 9.68 3.97 22.56
N LYS A 384 9.94 4.36 21.30
CA LYS A 384 9.47 5.64 20.75
C LYS A 384 7.93 5.69 20.66
N LEU A 385 7.29 4.57 20.30
CA LEU A 385 5.83 4.45 20.23
C LEU A 385 5.20 4.48 21.62
N LEU A 386 5.78 3.77 22.59
CA LEU A 386 5.30 3.81 23.98
C LEU A 386 5.48 5.19 24.61
N PHE A 387 6.59 5.86 24.33
CA PHE A 387 6.80 7.23 24.79
C PHE A 387 5.80 8.20 24.14
N ALA A 388 5.42 7.95 22.90
CA ALA A 388 4.37 8.71 22.23
C ALA A 388 3.02 8.56 22.94
N GLU A 389 2.63 7.33 23.23
CA GLU A 389 1.39 7.02 23.94
C GLU A 389 1.39 7.68 25.33
N LEU A 390 2.52 7.63 26.04
CA LEU A 390 2.71 8.32 27.31
C LEU A 390 2.47 9.84 27.17
N CYS A 391 3.11 10.48 26.19
CA CYS A 391 2.95 11.92 25.96
C CYS A 391 1.51 12.29 25.56
N LEU A 392 0.82 11.42 24.80
CA LEU A 392 -0.56 11.66 24.37
C LEU A 392 -1.57 11.55 25.51
N LEU A 393 -1.36 10.62 26.45
CA LEU A 393 -2.14 10.53 27.68
C LEU A 393 -2.06 11.84 28.49
N GLU A 394 -0.93 12.56 28.41
CA GLU A 394 -0.77 13.86 29.06
C GLU A 394 -1.46 15.01 28.31
N SER A 395 -1.52 14.98 26.98
CA SER A 395 -2.12 16.04 26.14
C SER A 395 -3.65 16.09 26.15
N HIS A 396 -4.32 15.03 26.63
CA HIS A 396 -5.78 15.00 26.76
C HIS A 396 -6.30 15.74 28.02
N GLN A 397 -5.42 16.34 28.84
CA GLN A 397 -5.79 17.26 29.91
C GLN A 397 -5.17 18.65 29.66
N LYS A 398 -5.92 19.44 28.87
CA LYS A 398 -5.73 20.85 28.48
C LYS A 398 -4.56 21.17 27.53
N ALA A 399 -4.95 21.70 26.36
CA ALA A 399 -4.18 22.67 25.60
C ALA A 399 -3.84 23.87 26.50
N ASP A 400 -2.70 24.51 26.25
CA ASP A 400 -2.06 25.58 27.03
C ASP A 400 -1.00 25.08 28.01
N ASP A 401 0.15 24.68 27.47
CA ASP A 401 1.49 25.09 27.94
C ASP A 401 2.58 24.29 27.22
N GLU A 402 3.14 24.88 26.17
CA GLU A 402 4.10 24.25 25.26
C GLU A 402 5.52 24.10 25.83
N LYS A 403 5.76 24.34 27.13
CA LYS A 403 7.12 24.33 27.69
C LYS A 403 7.22 23.69 29.07
N ASN A 404 7.88 22.53 29.08
CA ASN A 404 8.43 21.74 30.19
C ASN A 404 7.59 20.55 30.69
N LEU A 405 7.92 19.37 30.15
CA LEU A 405 7.56 18.05 30.67
C LEU A 405 8.34 17.75 31.98
N ASN A 406 8.03 18.47 33.06
CA ASN A 406 8.65 18.22 34.37
C ASN A 406 7.77 17.24 35.16
N LEU A 407 7.92 15.94 34.88
CA LEU A 407 7.15 14.81 35.45
C LEU A 407 7.15 14.74 37.00
N SER A 408 7.98 15.53 37.68
CA SER A 408 8.20 15.47 39.12
C SER A 408 7.26 16.34 39.97
N LYS A 409 6.49 17.27 39.39
CA LYS A 409 5.85 18.36 40.17
C LYS A 409 4.32 18.28 40.41
N ASN A 410 3.60 17.27 39.88
CA ASN A 410 2.15 17.20 40.04
C ASN A 410 1.70 15.81 40.53
N LYS A 411 1.04 15.73 41.69
CA LYS A 411 0.75 14.46 42.41
C LYS A 411 -0.22 13.54 41.65
N GLU A 412 -1.21 14.09 40.96
CA GLU A 412 -2.13 13.30 40.11
C GLU A 412 -1.41 12.76 38.87
N LYS A 413 -0.58 13.60 38.22
CA LYS A 413 0.23 13.18 37.06
C LYS A 413 1.23 12.06 37.39
N GLN A 414 1.74 12.02 38.64
CA GLN A 414 2.58 10.92 39.10
C GLN A 414 1.81 9.59 39.26
N ALA A 415 0.52 9.63 39.58
CA ALA A 415 -0.30 8.44 39.72
C ALA A 415 -0.58 7.79 38.35
N ASP A 416 -0.98 8.59 37.36
CA ASP A 416 -1.20 8.13 35.98
C ASP A 416 0.09 7.59 35.35
N PHE A 417 1.20 8.29 35.57
CA PHE A 417 2.52 7.82 35.14
C PHE A 417 2.87 6.46 35.77
N LYS A 418 2.71 6.31 37.09
CA LYS A 418 2.96 5.02 37.77
C LYS A 418 2.03 3.92 37.28
N GLN A 419 0.76 4.22 37.04
CA GLN A 419 -0.22 3.27 36.53
C GLN A 419 0.13 2.82 35.11
N PHE A 420 0.51 3.76 34.23
CA PHE A 420 0.97 3.47 32.88
C PHE A 420 2.21 2.56 32.89
N MET A 421 3.22 2.92 33.69
CA MET A 421 4.45 2.13 33.81
C MET A 421 4.19 0.72 34.36
N LYS A 422 3.28 0.58 35.34
CA LYS A 422 2.85 -0.73 35.85
C LYS A 422 2.15 -1.55 34.77
N LYS A 423 1.25 -0.94 34.00
CA LYS A 423 0.53 -1.60 32.90
C LYS A 423 1.49 -2.08 31.81
N ILE A 424 2.43 -1.23 31.39
CA ILE A 424 3.48 -1.61 30.43
C ILE A 424 4.34 -2.74 31.00
N SER A 425 4.79 -2.62 32.24
CA SER A 425 5.61 -3.67 32.84
C SER A 425 4.87 -5.01 32.88
N HIS A 426 3.56 -5.03 33.08
CA HIS A 426 2.76 -6.25 33.01
C HIS A 426 2.61 -6.77 31.58
N PHE A 427 2.39 -5.87 30.61
CA PHE A 427 2.27 -6.23 29.20
C PHE A 427 3.54 -6.87 28.62
N PHE A 428 4.71 -6.40 29.05
CA PHE A 428 6.01 -6.95 28.65
C PHE A 428 6.57 -7.98 29.65
N ALA A 429 5.90 -8.20 30.78
CA ALA A 429 6.22 -9.31 31.67
C ALA A 429 5.84 -10.63 30.99
N ILE A 430 6.58 -11.66 31.41
CA ILE A 430 6.60 -13.05 30.91
C ILE A 430 5.23 -13.47 30.40
#